data_AF-A0AAV1R5K0-F1
#
_entry.id   AF-A0AAV1R5K0-F1
#
_cell.length_a   1.000
_cell.length_b   1.000
_cell.length_c   1.000
_cell.angle_alpha   90.00
_cell.angle_beta   90.00
_cell.angle_gamma   90.00
#
_symmetry.space_group_name_H-M   'P 1'
#
loop_
_entity.id
_entity.type
_entity.pdbx_description
1 polymer ?
#
loop_
_entity_poly.entity_id
_entity_poly.type
_entity_poly.pdbx_seq_one_letter_code
_entity_poly.pdbx_strand_id
1 'polypeptide(L)'
;MGNKRKHIETQVIEPAKKEESASERPKRTLFGWKDKTEEKETDPVPPHQGSFRNKEKVLVTCSRRINFRYRHLMLNLVSLLPHCKKDSKVESSSTKAATLNELVELKNCSSALFFECRKHKDLYLWMAKCPSGPSVKFLVNAVHTMEELKLTGNHLKGSRPLLTFSANFDKDVHWKLMKEMIIQIFGTPKDHRKAKPFYDHVFVFSIVDDHIWFRNYQTSVPHNETDKIARGGLDKMTLVEVGPRFCLNPIKIFGGSFGGPTLYENPFFVSPNQIRALQKKKKAGKFAKKVKAKTRRKMHEQSNPLEPDEFADMWKE
;
A
#
# COMPACT_ATOMS: atom_id res chain seq x y z
N MET A 1 -23.55 -120.66 -3.10
CA MET A 1 -22.73 -119.73 -3.90
C MET A 1 -23.18 -118.30 -3.60
N GLY A 2 -22.24 -117.39 -3.33
CA GLY A 2 -22.48 -115.94 -3.31
C GLY A 2 -22.69 -115.31 -1.93
N ASN A 3 -21.58 -115.05 -1.21
CA ASN A 3 -21.52 -114.24 0.00
C ASN A 3 -22.14 -112.84 -0.19
N LYS A 4 -23.09 -112.44 0.67
CA LYS A 4 -23.48 -111.03 0.84
C LYS A 4 -23.21 -110.60 2.28
N ARG A 5 -22.21 -109.74 2.42
CA ARG A 5 -21.68 -109.19 3.68
C ARG A 5 -22.70 -108.24 4.33
N LYS A 6 -22.88 -108.38 5.64
CA LYS A 6 -23.53 -107.42 6.54
C LYS A 6 -22.62 -106.19 6.67
N HIS A 7 -23.18 -104.98 6.60
CA HIS A 7 -22.52 -103.76 7.03
C HIS A 7 -23.46 -102.96 7.93
N ILE A 8 -22.87 -102.52 9.05
CA ILE A 8 -23.47 -101.83 10.19
C ILE A 8 -23.73 -100.36 9.83
N GLU A 9 -24.89 -99.84 10.24
CA GLU A 9 -25.25 -98.42 10.17
C GLU A 9 -24.24 -97.58 10.95
N THR A 10 -23.55 -96.68 10.24
CA THR A 10 -22.74 -95.61 10.83
C THR A 10 -23.50 -94.31 10.61
N GLN A 11 -23.82 -93.60 11.69
CA GLN A 11 -24.42 -92.27 11.65
C GLN A 11 -23.45 -91.29 10.98
N VAL A 12 -23.90 -90.69 9.88
CA VAL A 12 -23.12 -89.73 9.09
C VAL A 12 -23.43 -88.32 9.58
N ILE A 13 -22.37 -87.63 9.99
CA ILE A 13 -22.30 -86.22 10.33
C ILE A 13 -22.60 -85.39 9.06
N GLU A 14 -23.56 -84.47 9.16
CA GLU A 14 -23.94 -83.57 8.06
C GLU A 14 -22.77 -82.64 7.66
N PRO A 15 -22.38 -82.57 6.37
CA PRO A 15 -21.46 -81.56 5.90
C PRO A 15 -22.19 -80.24 5.59
N ALA A 16 -21.76 -79.17 6.26
CA ALA A 16 -22.18 -77.80 6.01
C ALA A 16 -21.97 -77.39 4.54
N LYS A 17 -23.03 -76.89 3.91
CA LYS A 17 -22.98 -76.26 2.59
C LYS A 17 -22.10 -75.01 2.65
N LYS A 18 -21.05 -74.98 1.82
CA LYS A 18 -20.37 -73.75 1.40
C LYS A 18 -21.32 -72.96 0.50
N GLU A 19 -21.85 -71.84 0.99
CA GLU A 19 -22.39 -70.79 0.12
C GLU A 19 -21.28 -69.73 -0.06
N GLU A 20 -20.57 -69.80 -1.19
CA GLU A 20 -19.82 -68.65 -1.70
C GLU A 20 -20.84 -67.61 -2.17
N SER A 21 -21.07 -66.59 -1.36
CA SER A 21 -21.91 -65.45 -1.73
C SER A 21 -21.21 -64.63 -2.81
N ALA A 22 -21.62 -64.85 -4.07
CA ALA A 22 -21.21 -64.01 -5.18
C ALA A 22 -21.60 -62.54 -4.91
N SER A 23 -20.64 -61.63 -4.96
CA SER A 23 -20.85 -60.19 -4.71
C SER A 23 -21.83 -59.58 -5.73
N GLU A 24 -22.83 -58.83 -5.25
CA GLU A 24 -23.82 -58.16 -6.10
C GLU A 24 -23.18 -57.23 -7.15
N ARG A 25 -23.65 -57.34 -8.41
CA ARG A 25 -23.22 -56.47 -9.52
C ARG A 25 -23.74 -55.03 -9.34
N PRO A 26 -22.93 -54.00 -9.60
CA PRO A 26 -23.32 -52.59 -9.43
C PRO A 26 -24.40 -52.16 -10.45
N LYS A 27 -25.40 -51.40 -9.99
CA LYS A 27 -26.48 -50.84 -10.83
C LYS A 27 -25.92 -49.74 -11.74
N ARG A 28 -26.20 -49.82 -13.06
CA ARG A 28 -25.81 -48.83 -14.08
C ARG A 28 -26.71 -47.59 -14.03
N THR A 29 -26.12 -46.41 -14.19
CA THR A 29 -26.82 -45.17 -14.56
C THR A 29 -26.29 -44.65 -15.90
N LEU A 30 -26.97 -43.65 -16.48
CA LEU A 30 -26.76 -43.11 -17.84
C LEU A 30 -25.34 -42.56 -18.13
N PHE A 31 -24.48 -42.42 -17.13
CA PHE A 31 -23.10 -41.92 -17.27
C PHE A 31 -21.99 -42.92 -16.84
N GLY A 32 -22.30 -44.22 -16.69
CA GLY A 32 -21.31 -45.28 -16.43
C GLY A 32 -21.43 -45.98 -15.07
N TRP A 33 -20.56 -46.97 -14.81
CA TRP A 33 -20.53 -47.73 -13.55
C TRP A 33 -19.98 -46.86 -12.41
N LYS A 34 -20.63 -46.93 -11.25
CA LYS A 34 -20.18 -46.28 -10.02
C LYS A 34 -19.38 -47.31 -9.21
N ASP A 35 -18.06 -47.24 -9.27
CA ASP A 35 -17.20 -48.06 -8.43
C ASP A 35 -17.38 -47.67 -6.95
N LYS A 36 -17.33 -48.68 -6.08
CA LYS A 36 -17.41 -48.52 -4.63
C LYS A 36 -16.32 -47.56 -4.17
N THR A 37 -16.74 -46.54 -3.42
CA THR A 37 -15.87 -45.58 -2.77
C THR A 37 -14.86 -46.34 -1.89
N GLU A 38 -13.59 -46.37 -2.29
CA GLU A 38 -12.50 -46.66 -1.37
C GLU A 38 -12.51 -45.54 -0.32
N GLU A 39 -12.76 -45.91 0.93
CA GLU A 39 -12.49 -45.07 2.08
C GLU A 39 -10.98 -44.82 2.12
N LYS A 40 -10.53 -43.76 1.45
CA LYS A 40 -9.31 -43.09 1.88
C LYS A 40 -9.60 -42.57 3.28
N GLU A 41 -8.86 -43.06 4.26
CA GLU A 41 -8.66 -42.38 5.54
C GLU A 41 -8.33 -40.92 5.22
N THR A 42 -9.35 -40.07 5.26
CA THR A 42 -9.17 -38.65 5.36
C THR A 42 -8.66 -38.46 6.77
N ASP A 43 -7.35 -38.26 6.92
CA ASP A 43 -6.86 -37.47 8.05
C ASP A 43 -7.83 -36.30 8.22
N PRO A 44 -8.45 -36.13 9.39
CA PRO A 44 -9.37 -35.02 9.58
C PRO A 44 -8.54 -33.77 9.37
N VAL A 45 -8.76 -33.08 8.24
CA VAL A 45 -8.23 -31.74 8.02
C VAL A 45 -8.65 -30.99 9.28
N PRO A 46 -7.70 -30.55 10.12
CA PRO A 46 -8.05 -29.92 11.38
C PRO A 46 -9.00 -28.76 11.01
N PRO A 47 -10.13 -28.60 11.71
CA PRO A 47 -11.08 -27.54 11.39
C PRO A 47 -10.26 -26.26 11.32
N HIS A 48 -10.15 -25.66 10.13
CA HIS A 48 -9.26 -24.51 9.89
C HIS A 48 -9.40 -23.58 11.08
N GLN A 49 -8.41 -23.60 11.99
CA GLN A 49 -8.39 -22.78 13.18
C GLN A 49 -8.67 -21.37 12.70
N GLY A 50 -9.83 -20.82 13.12
CA GLY A 50 -10.56 -19.78 12.38
C GLY A 50 -9.63 -18.88 11.58
N SER A 51 -9.52 -19.13 10.27
CA SER A 51 -8.54 -18.48 9.40
C SER A 51 -8.52 -16.98 9.70
N PHE A 52 -7.37 -16.40 10.04
CA PHE A 52 -7.26 -15.00 10.44
C PHE A 52 -7.98 -14.10 9.44
N ARG A 53 -9.17 -13.62 9.82
CA ARG A 53 -9.99 -12.73 9.00
C ARG A 53 -9.51 -11.31 9.27
N ASN A 54 -8.61 -10.81 8.42
CA ASN A 54 -8.31 -9.39 8.35
C ASN A 54 -9.65 -8.63 8.16
N LYS A 55 -10.01 -7.76 9.12
CA LYS A 55 -11.23 -6.93 9.10
C LYS A 55 -10.89 -5.45 9.13
N GLU A 56 -9.78 -5.06 8.52
CA GLU A 56 -9.32 -3.68 8.51
C GLU A 56 -10.30 -2.76 7.77
N LYS A 57 -10.58 -1.61 8.36
CA LYS A 57 -11.39 -0.53 7.80
C LYS A 57 -10.62 0.77 7.97
N VAL A 58 -10.46 1.49 6.87
CA VAL A 58 -9.63 2.69 6.85
C VAL A 58 -10.52 3.92 6.72
N LEU A 59 -10.43 4.84 7.67
CA LEU A 59 -11.02 6.17 7.54
C LEU A 59 -10.11 7.05 6.69
N VAL A 60 -10.65 7.73 5.68
CA VAL A 60 -9.91 8.72 4.88
C VAL A 60 -10.58 10.08 5.03
N THR A 61 -9.83 11.04 5.57
CA THR A 61 -10.27 12.42 5.71
C THR A 61 -9.16 13.41 5.36
N CYS A 62 -9.52 14.67 5.16
CA CYS A 62 -8.59 15.74 4.81
C CYS A 62 -8.87 17.00 5.61
N SER A 63 -7.86 17.85 5.72
CA SER A 63 -8.03 19.17 6.31
C SER A 63 -8.89 20.05 5.42
N ARG A 64 -9.53 21.05 6.03
CA ARG A 64 -10.04 22.19 5.25
C ARG A 64 -8.90 22.78 4.40
N ARG A 65 -9.28 23.46 3.31
CA ARG A 65 -8.34 24.19 2.43
C ARG A 65 -7.32 23.33 1.65
N ILE A 66 -7.60 22.04 1.47
CA ILE A 66 -6.80 21.15 0.60
C ILE A 66 -6.76 21.65 -0.85
N ASN A 67 -5.58 21.57 -1.48
CA ASN A 67 -5.37 21.89 -2.89
C ASN A 67 -6.11 20.88 -3.79
N PHE A 68 -6.50 21.30 -4.99
CA PHE A 68 -7.10 20.45 -6.02
C PHE A 68 -6.26 19.17 -6.26
N ARG A 69 -4.95 19.31 -6.52
CA ARG A 69 -4.07 18.15 -6.80
C ARG A 69 -4.08 17.13 -5.67
N TYR A 70 -4.01 17.58 -4.42
CA TYR A 70 -4.01 16.70 -3.25
C TYR A 70 -5.38 16.10 -2.97
N ARG A 71 -6.47 16.79 -3.34
CA ARG A 71 -7.82 16.23 -3.30
C ARG A 71 -7.97 15.09 -4.30
N HIS A 72 -7.45 15.22 -5.51
CA HIS A 72 -7.45 14.13 -6.50
C HIS A 72 -6.62 12.94 -6.01
N LEU A 73 -5.44 13.16 -5.41
CA LEU A 73 -4.67 12.08 -4.78
C LEU A 73 -5.47 11.34 -3.70
N MET A 74 -6.18 12.06 -2.82
CA MET A 74 -7.02 11.44 -1.79
C MET A 74 -8.16 10.62 -2.42
N LEU A 75 -8.84 11.15 -3.45
CA LEU A 75 -9.91 10.43 -4.15
C LEU A 75 -9.37 9.19 -4.90
N ASN A 76 -8.16 9.29 -5.44
CA ASN A 76 -7.46 8.18 -6.07
C ASN A 76 -7.24 7.04 -5.06
N LEU A 77 -6.72 7.34 -3.86
CA LEU A 77 -6.55 6.33 -2.80
C LEU A 77 -7.88 5.74 -2.31
N VAL A 78 -8.95 6.53 -2.22
CA VAL A 78 -10.29 6.03 -1.90
C VAL A 78 -10.83 5.09 -2.99
N SER A 79 -10.48 5.32 -4.26
CA SER A 79 -10.88 4.45 -5.35
C SER A 79 -10.08 3.15 -5.39
N LEU A 80 -8.80 3.20 -5.01
CA LEU A 80 -7.91 2.05 -4.92
C LEU A 80 -8.27 1.09 -3.79
N LEU A 81 -8.63 1.63 -2.62
CA LEU A 81 -8.86 0.85 -1.41
C LEU A 81 -10.36 0.64 -1.17
N PRO A 82 -10.93 -0.56 -1.40
CA PRO A 82 -12.38 -0.78 -1.33
C PRO A 82 -12.92 -0.73 0.11
N HIS A 83 -12.09 -0.99 1.12
CA HIS A 83 -12.38 -0.91 2.54
C HIS A 83 -12.21 0.51 3.14
N CYS A 84 -11.89 1.50 2.30
CA CYS A 84 -11.84 2.90 2.73
C CYS A 84 -13.24 3.52 2.86
N LYS A 85 -13.42 4.29 3.94
CA LYS A 85 -14.57 5.17 4.17
C LYS A 85 -14.10 6.61 4.09
N LYS A 86 -14.61 7.35 3.11
CA LYS A 86 -14.37 8.80 2.99
C LYS A 86 -15.29 9.54 3.97
N ASP A 87 -14.73 10.49 4.72
CA ASP A 87 -15.49 11.38 5.60
C ASP A 87 -15.42 12.85 5.15
N SER A 88 -16.16 13.69 5.87
CA SER A 88 -16.13 15.14 5.85
C SER A 88 -14.77 15.70 6.24
N LYS A 89 -14.54 16.97 5.89
CA LYS A 89 -13.24 17.65 6.11
C LYS A 89 -13.14 18.13 7.55
N VAL A 90 -12.02 17.83 8.19
CA VAL A 90 -11.74 18.21 9.58
C VAL A 90 -10.94 19.52 9.63
N GLU A 91 -11.12 20.32 10.67
CA GLU A 91 -10.28 21.49 10.91
C GLU A 91 -8.93 21.10 11.47
N SER A 92 -7.85 21.72 10.99
CA SER A 92 -6.49 21.45 11.45
C SER A 92 -6.15 22.17 12.77
N SER A 93 -7.10 22.26 13.70
CA SER A 93 -6.94 22.92 15.01
C SER A 93 -6.20 22.02 16.01
N SER A 94 -5.93 22.53 17.22
CA SER A 94 -5.31 21.77 18.31
C SER A 94 -6.11 20.50 18.67
N THR A 95 -7.43 20.57 18.61
CA THR A 95 -8.36 19.46 18.93
C THR A 95 -8.44 18.37 17.85
N LYS A 96 -7.65 18.47 16.77
CA LYS A 96 -7.70 17.53 15.64
C LYS A 96 -7.59 16.06 16.03
N ALA A 97 -6.78 15.73 17.04
CA ALA A 97 -6.55 14.34 17.42
C ALA A 97 -7.80 13.71 18.05
N ALA A 98 -8.49 14.44 18.94
CA ALA A 98 -9.73 14.01 19.57
C ALA A 98 -10.84 13.83 18.52
N THR A 99 -11.07 14.84 17.68
CA THR A 99 -12.08 14.77 16.62
C THR A 99 -11.83 13.63 15.64
N LEU A 100 -10.58 13.35 15.28
CA LEU A 100 -10.25 12.23 14.40
C LEU A 100 -10.51 10.88 15.07
N ASN A 101 -10.18 10.73 16.36
CA ASN A 101 -10.45 9.50 17.10
C ASN A 101 -11.96 9.25 17.23
N GLU A 102 -12.75 10.28 17.55
CA GLU A 102 -14.22 10.20 17.59
C GLU A 102 -14.81 9.77 16.24
N LEU A 103 -14.33 10.37 15.13
CA LEU A 103 -14.79 9.99 13.79
C LEU A 103 -14.46 8.53 13.45
N VAL A 104 -13.27 8.06 13.86
CA VAL A 104 -12.85 6.67 13.66
C VAL A 104 -13.73 5.71 14.45
N GLU A 105 -14.08 6.05 15.69
CA GLU A 105 -14.99 5.28 16.54
C GLU A 105 -16.42 5.25 15.97
N LEU A 106 -16.97 6.41 15.60
CA LEU A 106 -18.30 6.54 14.98
C LEU A 106 -18.43 5.72 13.69
N LYS A 107 -17.36 5.64 12.89
CA LYS A 107 -17.33 4.84 11.65
C LYS A 107 -16.88 3.41 11.87
N ASN A 108 -16.50 3.03 13.09
CA ASN A 108 -15.92 1.74 13.44
C ASN A 108 -14.80 1.36 12.47
N CYS A 109 -13.80 2.25 12.35
CA CYS A 109 -12.59 2.05 11.56
C CYS A 109 -11.42 1.63 12.47
N SER A 110 -10.51 0.82 11.95
CA SER A 110 -9.31 0.35 12.68
C SER A 110 -8.09 1.21 12.40
N SER A 111 -8.06 1.85 11.23
CA SER A 111 -6.96 2.68 10.78
C SER A 111 -7.48 3.99 10.19
N ALA A 112 -6.66 5.03 10.18
CA ALA A 112 -7.02 6.34 9.66
C ALA A 112 -5.90 6.97 8.83
N LEU A 113 -6.29 7.57 7.71
CA LEU A 113 -5.47 8.38 6.83
C LEU A 113 -6.00 9.82 6.84
N PHE A 114 -5.18 10.75 7.35
CA PHE A 114 -5.53 12.16 7.40
C PHE A 114 -4.57 13.02 6.57
N PHE A 115 -5.12 13.68 5.55
CA PHE A 115 -4.39 14.58 4.65
C PHE A 115 -4.42 16.01 5.22
N GLU A 116 -3.34 16.44 5.87
CA GLU A 116 -3.18 17.79 6.43
C GLU A 116 -2.47 18.70 5.41
N CYS A 117 -3.21 19.61 4.79
CA CYS A 117 -2.62 20.61 3.90
C CYS A 117 -2.30 21.90 4.69
N ARG A 118 -1.03 22.34 4.65
CA ARG A 118 -0.61 23.60 5.26
C ARG A 118 -0.24 24.64 4.22
N LYS A 119 -0.64 25.89 4.47
CA LYS A 119 -0.37 27.06 3.60
C LYS A 119 -0.78 26.83 2.13
N HIS A 120 -1.73 25.92 1.87
CA HIS A 120 -2.15 25.50 0.52
C HIS A 120 -1.04 24.95 -0.40
N LYS A 121 0.14 24.65 0.16
CA LYS A 121 1.34 24.26 -0.60
C LYS A 121 1.85 22.91 -0.18
N ASP A 122 2.02 22.69 1.11
CA ASP A 122 2.60 21.46 1.64
C ASP A 122 1.51 20.47 2.03
N LEU A 123 1.72 19.20 1.70
CA LEU A 123 0.85 18.11 2.11
C LEU A 123 1.58 17.25 3.15
N TYR A 124 0.94 17.08 4.30
CA TYR A 124 1.33 16.10 5.31
C TYR A 124 0.30 14.99 5.33
N LEU A 125 0.77 13.76 5.45
CA LEU A 125 -0.08 12.59 5.59
C LEU A 125 0.15 11.98 6.96
N TRP A 126 -0.93 11.84 7.71
CA TRP A 126 -0.94 11.06 8.95
C TRP A 126 -1.50 9.69 8.66
N MET A 127 -0.75 8.66 9.04
CA MET A 127 -1.21 7.27 9.07
C MET A 127 -1.30 6.86 10.53
N ALA A 128 -2.47 6.43 10.99
CA ALA A 128 -2.67 6.05 12.39
C ALA A 128 -3.41 4.73 12.49
N LYS A 129 -3.01 3.90 13.45
CA LYS A 129 -3.84 2.84 14.01
C LYS A 129 -4.63 3.42 15.17
N CYS A 130 -5.94 3.22 15.17
CA CYS A 130 -6.84 3.75 16.17
C CYS A 130 -7.51 2.58 16.92
N PRO A 131 -7.84 2.72 18.22
CA PRO A 131 -7.72 3.93 19.06
C PRO A 131 -6.35 4.09 19.76
N SER A 132 -5.57 3.01 19.89
CA SER A 132 -4.37 2.97 20.73
C SER A 132 -3.13 3.68 20.14
N GLY A 133 -3.07 3.91 18.83
CA GLY A 133 -1.82 4.20 18.12
C GLY A 133 -1.17 2.91 17.60
N PRO A 134 -0.01 2.99 16.92
CA PRO A 134 0.83 4.18 16.72
C PRO A 134 0.35 5.07 15.57
N SER A 135 0.92 6.28 15.47
CA SER A 135 0.71 7.18 14.34
C SER A 135 2.02 7.68 13.75
N VAL A 136 2.07 7.79 12.43
CA VAL A 136 3.22 8.25 11.68
C VAL A 136 2.85 9.46 10.85
N LYS A 137 3.68 10.50 10.93
CA LYS A 137 3.52 11.71 10.13
C LYS A 137 4.53 11.70 9.00
N PHE A 138 4.03 11.83 7.77
CA PHE A 138 4.82 11.94 6.56
C PHE A 138 4.67 13.33 5.93
N LEU A 139 5.73 13.82 5.31
CA LEU A 139 5.64 14.86 4.29
C LEU A 139 5.47 14.17 2.94
N VAL A 140 4.44 14.55 2.18
CA VAL A 140 4.18 13.98 0.86
C VAL A 140 4.79 14.88 -0.21
N ASN A 141 5.71 14.32 -0.98
CA ASN A 141 6.41 14.96 -2.09
C ASN A 141 6.11 14.24 -3.42
N ALA A 142 6.47 14.87 -4.54
CA ALA A 142 6.39 14.29 -5.89
C ALA A 142 5.04 13.61 -6.20
N VAL A 143 3.94 14.32 -5.90
CA VAL A 143 2.58 13.82 -6.12
C VAL A 143 2.21 13.89 -7.60
N HIS A 144 1.90 12.73 -8.16
CA HIS A 144 1.32 12.53 -9.48
C HIS A 144 0.01 11.77 -9.35
N THR A 145 -1.07 12.36 -9.86
CA THR A 145 -2.43 11.78 -9.80
C THR A 145 -2.66 10.80 -10.94
N MET A 146 -3.65 9.91 -10.81
CA MET A 146 -4.02 8.96 -11.89
C MET A 146 -4.45 9.65 -13.19
N GLU A 147 -4.87 10.91 -13.14
CA GLU A 147 -5.31 11.69 -14.32
C GLU A 147 -4.14 12.26 -15.15
N GLU A 148 -2.88 11.98 -14.80
CA GLU A 148 -1.73 12.46 -15.57
C GLU A 148 -1.49 11.62 -16.83
N LEU A 149 -1.29 12.28 -17.97
CA LEU A 149 -1.19 11.67 -19.31
C LEU A 149 -0.13 10.57 -19.46
N LYS A 150 0.92 10.58 -18.62
CA LYS A 150 2.02 9.60 -18.70
C LYS A 150 1.64 8.21 -18.15
N LEU A 151 0.50 8.09 -17.50
CA LEU A 151 0.04 6.86 -16.87
C LEU A 151 -1.01 6.23 -17.79
N THR A 152 -0.64 5.14 -18.46
CA THR A 152 -1.46 4.48 -19.49
C THR A 152 -2.17 3.23 -18.99
N GLY A 153 -1.84 2.75 -17.78
CA GLY A 153 -2.45 1.55 -17.21
C GLY A 153 -3.87 1.80 -16.72
N ASN A 154 -4.66 0.73 -16.64
CA ASN A 154 -5.98 0.73 -16.03
C ASN A 154 -6.24 -0.61 -15.32
N HIS A 155 -6.79 -0.58 -14.11
CA HIS A 155 -7.08 -1.80 -13.36
C HIS A 155 -8.50 -1.83 -12.81
N LEU A 156 -8.97 -3.03 -12.53
CA LEU A 156 -10.28 -3.31 -12.00
C LEU A 156 -10.46 -2.69 -10.60
N LYS A 157 -11.41 -1.77 -10.48
CA LYS A 157 -11.75 -1.15 -9.20
C LYS A 157 -12.20 -2.19 -8.17
N GLY A 158 -11.55 -2.18 -7.01
CA GLY A 158 -11.80 -3.12 -5.93
C GLY A 158 -11.14 -4.49 -6.10
N SER A 159 -10.30 -4.69 -7.13
CA SER A 159 -9.40 -5.86 -7.15
C SER A 159 -8.45 -5.81 -5.95
N ARG A 160 -7.96 -6.98 -5.53
CA ARG A 160 -7.06 -7.07 -4.37
C ARG A 160 -5.63 -6.77 -4.84
N PRO A 161 -4.96 -5.74 -4.31
CA PRO A 161 -3.60 -5.44 -4.71
C PRO A 161 -2.63 -6.48 -4.15
N LEU A 162 -1.59 -6.77 -4.92
CA LEU A 162 -0.37 -7.39 -4.38
C LEU A 162 0.52 -6.29 -3.79
N LEU A 163 0.97 -6.46 -2.56
CA LEU A 163 1.88 -5.52 -1.91
C LEU A 163 3.32 -6.03 -2.04
N THR A 164 4.17 -5.25 -2.68
CA THR A 164 5.60 -5.55 -2.83
C THR A 164 6.41 -4.52 -2.06
N PHE A 165 7.32 -4.98 -1.20
CA PHE A 165 8.21 -4.14 -0.43
C PHE A 165 9.66 -4.42 -0.82
N SER A 166 10.47 -3.37 -0.90
CA SER A 166 11.93 -3.50 -1.01
C SER A 166 12.52 -4.13 0.26
N ALA A 167 13.60 -4.89 0.12
CA ALA A 167 14.35 -5.49 1.24
C ALA A 167 14.86 -4.45 2.26
N ASN A 168 14.97 -3.17 1.86
CA ASN A 168 15.38 -2.08 2.73
C ASN A 168 14.45 -1.88 3.93
N PHE A 169 13.18 -2.30 3.85
CA PHE A 169 12.24 -2.16 4.97
C PHE A 169 12.57 -3.05 6.16
N ASP A 170 13.35 -4.12 5.97
CA ASP A 170 13.68 -5.09 7.02
C ASP A 170 14.99 -4.75 7.76
N LYS A 171 15.66 -3.65 7.42
CA LYS A 171 16.91 -3.21 8.06
C LYS A 171 16.65 -2.62 9.45
N ASP A 172 15.90 -1.52 9.52
CA ASP A 172 15.66 -0.80 10.77
C ASP A 172 14.29 -1.08 11.38
N VAL A 173 14.18 -0.99 12.71
CA VAL A 173 12.94 -1.24 13.46
C VAL A 173 11.82 -0.26 13.06
N HIS A 174 12.17 1.01 12.82
CA HIS A 174 11.20 2.02 12.41
C HIS A 174 10.63 1.74 11.00
N TRP A 175 11.44 1.20 10.09
CA TRP A 175 10.97 0.76 8.77
C TRP A 175 10.09 -0.48 8.86
N LYS A 176 10.42 -1.45 9.71
CA LYS A 176 9.57 -2.62 9.97
C LYS A 176 8.19 -2.22 10.49
N LEU A 177 8.14 -1.27 11.43
CA LEU A 177 6.87 -0.74 11.94
C LEU A 177 6.05 -0.07 10.83
N MET A 178 6.68 0.77 10.01
CA MET A 178 6.01 1.41 8.88
C MET A 178 5.54 0.41 7.83
N LYS A 179 6.33 -0.62 7.53
CA LYS A 179 5.95 -1.74 6.64
C LYS A 179 4.68 -2.42 7.15
N GLU A 180 4.63 -2.78 8.43
CA GLU A 180 3.46 -3.44 9.02
C GLU A 180 2.21 -2.54 8.99
N MET A 181 2.36 -1.25 9.31
CA MET A 181 1.24 -0.29 9.20
C MET A 181 0.73 -0.16 7.76
N ILE A 182 1.63 -0.10 6.78
CA ILE A 182 1.27 -0.01 5.36
C ILE A 182 0.57 -1.30 4.91
N ILE A 183 1.02 -2.47 5.34
CA ILE A 183 0.38 -3.76 5.04
C ILE A 183 -1.07 -3.75 5.53
N GLN A 184 -1.32 -3.29 6.76
CA GLN A 184 -2.67 -3.26 7.33
C GLN A 184 -3.58 -2.22 6.65
N ILE A 185 -3.04 -1.07 6.25
CA ILE A 185 -3.82 0.01 5.62
C ILE A 185 -4.10 -0.29 4.14
N PHE A 186 -3.08 -0.65 3.37
CA PHE A 186 -3.19 -0.85 1.92
C PHE A 186 -3.60 -2.28 1.55
N GLY A 187 -3.46 -3.22 2.47
CA GLY A 187 -3.94 -4.59 2.30
C GLY A 187 -5.47 -4.63 2.29
N THR A 188 -6.04 -5.09 1.18
CA THR A 188 -7.50 -5.25 1.08
C THR A 188 -7.93 -6.54 1.82
N PRO A 189 -8.83 -6.43 2.81
CA PRO A 189 -9.39 -7.58 3.52
C PRO A 189 -9.95 -8.64 2.57
N LYS A 190 -9.73 -9.91 2.89
CA LYS A 190 -10.36 -11.03 2.17
C LYS A 190 -11.88 -10.96 2.40
N ASP A 191 -12.65 -11.21 1.35
CA ASP A 191 -14.12 -11.24 1.37
C ASP A 191 -14.80 -9.90 1.75
N HIS A 192 -14.13 -8.77 1.53
CA HIS A 192 -14.78 -7.47 1.66
C HIS A 192 -15.89 -7.31 0.61
N ARG A 193 -17.04 -6.74 0.97
CA ARG A 193 -18.22 -6.59 0.09
C ARG A 193 -17.95 -5.96 -1.28
N LYS A 194 -16.99 -5.04 -1.34
CA LYS A 194 -16.57 -4.34 -2.57
C LYS A 194 -15.31 -4.92 -3.23
N ALA A 195 -14.69 -5.92 -2.59
CA ALA A 195 -13.49 -6.55 -3.13
C ALA A 195 -13.89 -7.56 -4.21
N LYS A 196 -13.11 -7.59 -5.27
CA LYS A 196 -13.22 -8.57 -6.35
C LYS A 196 -12.15 -9.65 -6.17
N PRO A 197 -12.40 -10.89 -6.63
CA PRO A 197 -11.51 -12.02 -6.38
C PRO A 197 -10.19 -11.94 -7.16
N PHE A 198 -10.15 -11.19 -8.25
CA PHE A 198 -8.99 -11.10 -9.15
C PHE A 198 -7.89 -10.18 -8.61
N TYR A 199 -6.65 -10.54 -8.96
CA TYR A 199 -5.46 -9.73 -8.76
C TYR A 199 -5.09 -9.08 -10.09
N ASP A 200 -5.17 -7.75 -10.16
CA ASP A 200 -4.97 -7.01 -11.40
C ASP A 200 -3.89 -5.93 -11.28
N HIS A 201 -3.53 -5.55 -10.05
CA HIS A 201 -2.54 -4.51 -9.82
C HIS A 201 -1.65 -4.80 -8.61
N VAL A 202 -0.48 -4.17 -8.63
CA VAL A 202 0.60 -4.32 -7.65
C VAL A 202 0.95 -2.94 -7.10
N PHE A 203 0.92 -2.83 -5.78
CA PHE A 203 1.47 -1.69 -5.07
C PHE A 203 2.93 -1.98 -4.71
N VAL A 204 3.81 -1.11 -5.19
CA VAL A 204 5.24 -1.21 -4.96
C VAL A 204 5.65 -0.09 -4.00
N PHE A 205 6.21 -0.50 -2.86
CA PHE A 205 6.82 0.38 -1.88
C PHE A 205 8.33 0.17 -1.92
N SER A 206 9.07 1.23 -2.28
CA SER A 206 10.53 1.20 -2.35
C SER A 206 11.12 2.32 -1.50
N ILE A 207 12.22 2.04 -0.79
CA ILE A 207 12.95 3.06 -0.04
C ILE A 207 14.13 3.52 -0.88
N VAL A 208 14.17 4.81 -1.19
CA VAL A 208 15.28 5.48 -1.88
C VAL A 208 15.51 6.81 -1.17
N ASP A 209 16.75 7.09 -0.78
CA ASP A 209 17.14 8.30 -0.03
C ASP A 209 16.32 8.54 1.24
N ASP A 210 16.05 7.48 2.01
CA ASP A 210 15.19 7.48 3.21
C ASP A 210 13.77 7.99 2.97
N HIS A 211 13.31 7.95 1.71
CA HIS A 211 11.93 8.22 1.33
C HIS A 211 11.26 6.97 0.80
N ILE A 212 10.01 6.78 1.18
CA ILE A 212 9.18 5.70 0.67
C ILE A 212 8.50 6.18 -0.61
N TRP A 213 8.85 5.56 -1.73
CA TRP A 213 8.19 5.76 -3.01
C TRP A 213 7.06 4.75 -3.17
N PHE A 214 5.86 5.27 -3.43
CA PHE A 214 4.70 4.48 -3.80
C PHE A 214 4.49 4.54 -5.30
N ARG A 215 4.29 3.36 -5.90
CA ARG A 215 3.89 3.20 -7.29
C ARG A 215 2.82 2.11 -7.43
N ASN A 216 1.95 2.29 -8.41
CA ASN A 216 0.88 1.36 -8.72
C ASN A 216 1.00 0.89 -10.18
N TYR A 217 1.11 -0.42 -10.36
CA TYR A 217 1.27 -1.06 -11.65
C TYR A 217 0.13 -2.03 -11.92
N GLN A 218 -0.41 -1.99 -13.13
CA GLN A 218 -1.29 -3.02 -13.66
C GLN A 218 -0.46 -4.23 -14.08
N THR A 219 -0.97 -5.42 -13.77
CA THR A 219 -0.47 -6.70 -14.29
C THR A 219 -1.10 -6.95 -15.66
N SER A 220 -0.33 -6.77 -16.73
CA SER A 220 -0.77 -7.14 -18.08
C SER A 220 -0.13 -8.45 -18.51
N VAL A 221 -0.97 -9.40 -18.87
CA VAL A 221 -0.56 -10.63 -19.57
C VAL A 221 -0.93 -10.42 -21.04
N PRO A 222 0.04 -10.43 -21.98
CA PRO A 222 -0.28 -10.33 -23.40
C PRO A 222 -1.19 -11.49 -23.79
N HIS A 223 -2.39 -11.16 -24.27
CA HIS A 223 -3.37 -12.15 -24.69
C HIS A 223 -3.07 -12.56 -26.12
N ASN A 224 -2.61 -13.79 -26.34
CA ASN A 224 -2.67 -14.42 -27.65
C ASN A 224 -4.08 -15.05 -27.78
N GLU A 225 -4.74 -14.86 -28.93
CA GLU A 225 -6.16 -15.14 -29.18
C GLU A 225 -6.61 -16.60 -28.99
N THR A 226 -5.70 -17.52 -28.66
CA THR A 226 -6.01 -18.95 -28.44
C THR A 226 -5.78 -19.36 -26.99
N ASP A 227 -6.91 -19.63 -26.34
CA ASP A 227 -7.14 -20.49 -25.18
C ASP A 227 -6.42 -20.25 -23.84
N LYS A 228 -7.26 -20.28 -22.78
CA LYS A 228 -6.99 -20.63 -21.38
C LYS A 228 -5.52 -20.60 -20.99
N ILE A 229 -5.09 -19.46 -20.45
CA ILE A 229 -3.79 -19.14 -19.80
C ILE A 229 -3.00 -20.42 -19.48
N ALA A 230 -2.23 -20.90 -20.45
CA ALA A 230 -1.24 -21.92 -20.22
C ALA A 230 -0.21 -21.32 -19.26
N ARG A 231 0.26 -22.09 -18.28
CA ARG A 231 1.26 -21.65 -17.29
C ARG A 231 2.52 -21.02 -17.91
N GLY A 232 2.78 -21.22 -19.21
CA GLY A 232 3.85 -20.56 -19.98
C GLY A 232 3.61 -19.09 -20.37
N GLY A 233 2.42 -18.52 -20.14
CA GLY A 233 2.15 -17.08 -20.32
C GLY A 233 2.69 -16.19 -19.20
N LEU A 234 3.14 -16.79 -18.09
CA LEU A 234 3.65 -16.06 -16.92
C LEU A 234 5.00 -15.37 -17.21
N ASP A 235 5.81 -15.95 -18.09
CA ASP A 235 7.14 -15.43 -18.46
C ASP A 235 7.08 -14.11 -19.25
N LYS A 236 5.91 -13.77 -19.81
CA LYS A 236 5.67 -12.52 -20.56
C LYS A 236 4.83 -11.50 -19.80
N MET A 237 4.69 -11.66 -18.47
CA MET A 237 3.96 -10.71 -17.65
C MET A 237 4.68 -9.36 -17.64
N THR A 238 3.97 -8.31 -18.09
CA THR A 238 4.47 -6.94 -18.09
C THR A 238 3.72 -6.10 -17.06
N LEU A 239 4.39 -5.06 -16.57
CA LEU A 239 3.83 -4.13 -15.60
C LEU A 239 3.67 -2.76 -16.25
N VAL A 240 2.45 -2.23 -16.27
CA VAL A 240 2.13 -0.91 -16.85
C VAL A 240 1.73 0.04 -15.72
N GLU A 241 2.30 1.25 -15.70
CA GLU A 241 2.05 2.21 -14.60
C GLU A 241 0.64 2.84 -14.73
N VAL A 242 -0.14 2.77 -13.64
CA VAL A 242 -1.51 3.32 -13.53
C VAL A 242 -1.51 4.59 -12.69
N GLY A 243 -0.67 4.64 -11.66
CA GLY A 243 -0.66 5.67 -10.62
C GLY A 243 -1.73 5.48 -9.54
N PRO A 244 -1.79 6.37 -8.53
CA PRO A 244 -0.99 7.57 -8.36
C PRO A 244 0.46 7.25 -7.96
N ARG A 245 1.36 8.20 -8.17
CA ARG A 245 2.74 8.15 -7.70
C ARG A 245 2.97 9.24 -6.66
N PHE A 246 3.60 8.88 -5.55
CA PHE A 246 3.97 9.86 -4.53
C PHE A 246 5.14 9.35 -3.70
N CYS A 247 5.82 10.28 -3.06
CA CYS A 247 6.96 10.04 -2.19
C CYS A 247 6.56 10.45 -0.76
N LEU A 248 6.77 9.56 0.20
CA LEU A 248 6.53 9.79 1.62
C LEU A 248 7.86 9.94 2.33
N ASN A 249 8.08 11.11 2.91
CA ASN A 249 9.23 11.38 3.76
C ASN A 249 8.80 11.31 5.24
N PRO A 250 9.26 10.32 6.03
CA PRO A 250 8.88 10.19 7.44
C PRO A 250 9.43 11.36 8.26
N ILE A 251 8.57 11.94 9.11
CA ILE A 251 8.89 13.07 9.98
C ILE A 251 9.09 12.56 11.41
N LYS A 252 8.01 12.04 11.99
CA LYS A 252 7.94 11.57 13.38
C LYS A 252 6.97 10.40 13.48
N ILE A 253 7.28 9.49 14.40
CA ILE A 253 6.41 8.40 14.84
C ILE A 253 5.98 8.71 16.27
N PHE A 254 4.69 8.58 16.54
CA PHE A 254 4.10 8.77 17.85
C PHE A 254 3.54 7.44 18.36
N GLY A 255 3.62 7.25 19.68
CA GLY A 255 3.08 6.04 20.32
C GLY A 255 1.56 5.99 20.34
N GLY A 256 0.89 7.14 20.34
CA GLY A 256 -0.57 7.23 20.35
C GLY A 256 -1.20 7.51 18.99
N SER A 257 -2.53 7.52 18.95
CA SER A 257 -3.32 7.90 17.78
C SER A 257 -3.34 9.43 17.61
N PHE A 258 -2.74 9.93 16.52
CA PHE A 258 -2.61 11.36 16.18
C PHE A 258 -1.92 12.23 17.24
N GLY A 259 -1.15 11.62 18.15
CA GLY A 259 -0.47 12.29 19.26
C GLY A 259 0.24 11.29 20.17
N GLY A 260 0.61 11.74 21.37
CA GLY A 260 1.36 10.94 22.35
C GLY A 260 2.87 11.13 22.28
N PRO A 261 3.64 10.32 23.04
CA PRO A 261 5.10 10.43 23.09
C PRO A 261 5.71 10.13 21.71
N THR A 262 6.75 10.89 21.35
CA THR A 262 7.48 10.67 20.08
C THR A 262 8.42 9.49 20.25
N LEU A 263 8.20 8.43 19.49
CA LEU A 263 9.03 7.22 19.51
C LEU A 263 10.23 7.33 18.58
N TYR A 264 10.06 8.06 17.47
CA TYR A 264 11.12 8.27 16.48
C TYR A 264 10.96 9.65 15.84
N GLU A 265 12.08 10.31 15.62
CA GLU A 265 12.17 11.56 14.87
C GLU A 265 13.28 11.42 13.83
N ASN A 266 12.95 11.75 12.58
CA ASN A 266 13.93 11.68 11.49
C ASN A 266 14.90 12.87 11.58
N PRO A 267 16.20 12.65 11.83
CA PRO A 267 17.18 13.73 11.93
C PRO A 267 17.44 14.43 10.59
N PHE A 268 17.21 13.76 9.46
CA PHE A 268 17.42 14.30 8.11
C PHE A 268 16.23 15.12 7.60
N PHE A 269 15.12 15.11 8.32
CA PHE A 269 13.93 15.83 7.91
C PHE A 269 14.09 17.34 8.08
N VAL A 270 14.04 18.08 6.96
CA VAL A 270 13.95 19.55 6.97
C VAL A 270 12.59 19.99 6.49
N SER A 271 11.91 20.81 7.29
CA SER A 271 10.57 21.30 6.92
C SER A 271 10.62 22.18 5.66
N PRO A 272 9.63 22.09 4.75
CA PRO A 272 9.56 22.96 3.57
C PRO A 272 9.53 24.46 3.90
N ASN A 273 8.99 24.81 5.07
CA ASN A 273 9.00 26.19 5.57
C ASN A 273 10.42 26.67 5.89
N GLN A 274 11.24 25.81 6.51
CA GLN A 274 12.64 26.12 6.81
C GLN A 274 13.47 26.23 5.54
N ILE A 275 13.26 25.34 4.55
CA ILE A 275 13.90 25.45 3.23
C ILE A 275 13.55 26.81 2.59
N ARG A 276 12.28 27.21 2.60
CA ARG A 276 11.84 28.51 2.07
C ARG A 276 12.42 29.69 2.85
N ALA A 277 12.51 29.59 4.17
CA ALA A 277 13.14 30.62 5.01
C ALA A 277 14.63 30.77 4.69
N LEU A 278 15.36 29.65 4.54
CA LEU A 278 16.77 29.63 4.14
C LEU A 278 16.97 30.22 2.74
N GLN A 279 16.11 29.87 1.78
CA GLN A 279 16.13 30.47 0.44
C GLN A 279 15.88 31.97 0.48
N LYS A 280 14.92 32.44 1.30
CA LYS A 280 14.65 33.87 1.49
C LYS A 280 15.85 34.59 2.13
N LYS A 281 16.49 33.99 3.15
CA LYS A 281 17.69 34.53 3.79
C LYS A 281 18.87 34.62 2.81
N LYS A 282 19.11 33.58 1.99
CA LYS A 282 20.12 33.59 0.93
C LYS A 282 19.86 34.69 -0.11
N LYS A 283 18.60 34.91 -0.50
CA LYS A 283 18.20 35.99 -1.41
C LYS A 283 18.36 37.37 -0.78
N ALA A 284 18.01 37.56 0.49
CA ALA A 284 18.18 38.82 1.21
C ALA A 284 19.65 39.25 1.28
N GLY A 285 20.57 38.29 1.45
CA GLY A 285 22.01 38.56 1.43
C GLY A 285 22.51 39.18 0.12
N LYS A 286 21.86 38.93 -1.02
CA LYS A 286 22.25 39.54 -2.31
C LYS A 286 22.06 41.06 -2.31
N PHE A 287 20.96 41.55 -1.72
CA PHE A 287 20.70 42.98 -1.64
C PHE A 287 21.73 43.69 -0.75
N ALA A 288 21.99 43.14 0.44
CA ALA A 288 23.02 43.65 1.34
C ALA A 288 24.42 43.67 0.68
N LYS A 289 24.78 42.61 -0.05
CA LYS A 289 26.03 42.56 -0.84
C LYS A 289 26.06 43.63 -1.93
N LYS A 290 24.95 43.86 -2.64
CA LYS A 290 24.84 44.90 -3.68
C LYS A 290 25.02 46.31 -3.10
N VAL A 291 24.40 46.60 -1.95
CA VAL A 291 24.54 47.88 -1.25
C VAL A 291 25.98 48.08 -0.81
N LYS A 292 26.59 47.08 -0.14
CA LYS A 292 28.02 47.15 0.26
C LYS A 292 28.95 47.35 -0.93
N ALA A 293 28.71 46.68 -2.05
CA ALA A 293 29.50 46.84 -3.27
C ALA A 293 29.36 48.26 -3.86
N LYS A 294 28.15 48.84 -3.85
CA LYS A 294 27.92 50.23 -4.31
C LYS A 294 28.65 51.24 -3.42
N THR A 295 28.58 51.07 -2.10
CA THR A 295 29.31 51.94 -1.15
C THR A 295 30.82 51.80 -1.33
N ARG A 296 31.34 50.57 -1.49
CA ARG A 296 32.77 50.34 -1.74
C ARG A 296 33.23 50.99 -3.06
N ARG A 297 32.43 50.90 -4.12
CA ARG A 297 32.72 51.55 -5.40
C ARG A 297 32.78 53.07 -5.25
N LYS A 298 31.81 53.68 -4.55
CA LYS A 298 31.83 55.13 -4.28
C LYS A 298 33.05 55.57 -3.48
N MET A 299 33.42 54.81 -2.44
CA MET A 299 34.62 55.10 -1.66
C MET A 299 35.90 54.97 -2.51
N HIS A 300 35.96 53.97 -3.40
CA HIS A 300 37.08 53.81 -4.33
C HIS A 300 37.16 54.96 -5.35
N GLU A 301 36.02 55.39 -5.93
CA GLU A 301 35.95 56.55 -6.82
C GLU A 301 36.36 57.84 -6.10
N GLN A 302 36.03 57.99 -4.81
CA GLN A 302 36.46 59.14 -3.99
C GLN A 302 37.94 59.08 -3.60
N SER A 303 38.49 57.88 -3.35
CA SER A 303 39.90 57.72 -2.96
C SER A 303 40.87 57.72 -4.14
N ASN A 304 40.39 57.44 -5.35
CA ASN A 304 41.14 57.54 -6.60
C ASN A 304 40.49 58.58 -7.52
N PRO A 305 40.55 59.89 -7.18
CA PRO A 305 40.26 60.92 -8.15
C PRO A 305 41.27 60.80 -9.30
N LEU A 306 40.78 60.80 -10.53
CA LEU A 306 41.64 60.89 -11.71
C LEU A 306 42.32 62.26 -11.71
N GLU A 307 43.60 62.30 -12.08
CA GLU A 307 44.26 63.59 -12.27
C GLU A 307 43.52 64.39 -13.34
N PRO A 308 43.34 65.71 -13.14
CA PRO A 308 42.75 66.57 -14.15
C PRO A 308 43.57 66.48 -15.44
N ASP A 309 42.91 66.18 -16.54
CA ASP A 309 43.55 66.18 -17.86
C ASP A 309 43.90 67.62 -18.24
N GLU A 310 45.20 67.91 -18.36
CA GLU A 310 45.75 69.25 -18.63
C GLU A 310 45.23 69.84 -19.96
N PHE A 311 44.72 69.01 -20.87
CA PHE A 311 44.21 69.42 -22.17
C PHE A 311 42.68 69.44 -22.29
N ALA A 312 41.95 69.18 -21.19
CA ALA A 312 40.49 69.02 -21.21
C ALA A 312 39.70 70.27 -21.67
N ASP A 313 40.31 71.46 -21.60
CA ASP A 313 39.69 72.73 -22.02
C ASP A 313 40.21 73.26 -23.37
N MET A 314 41.11 72.55 -24.08
CA MET A 314 41.66 73.03 -25.37
C MET A 314 40.64 73.09 -26.52
N TRP A 315 39.49 72.40 -26.40
CA TRP A 315 38.56 72.20 -27.52
C TRP A 315 37.11 72.61 -27.21
N LYS A 316 36.87 73.42 -26.18
CA LYS A 316 35.54 74.00 -25.92
C LYS A 316 35.41 75.35 -26.65
N GLU A 317 35.00 75.29 -27.93
CA GLU A 317 34.41 76.41 -28.68
C GLU A 317 32.89 76.50 -28.45
#